data_AF-A0AAD7R719-F1
#
_entry.id   AF-A0AAD7R719-F1
#
_cell.length_a   1.000
_cell.length_b   1.000
_cell.length_c   1.000
_cell.angle_alpha   90.00
_cell.angle_beta   90.00
_cell.angle_gamma   90.00
#
_symmetry.space_group_name_H-M   'P 1'
#
loop_
_entity.id
_entity.type
_entity.pdbx_description
1 polymer ?
#
loop_
_entity_poly.entity_id
_entity_poly.type
_entity_poly.pdbx_seq_one_letter_code
_entity_poly.pdbx_strand_id
1 'polypeptide(L)'
;MVDNRYATALVIGSVLSLLATVYLSVAVGTQHWYQYQSPAAGSDATNTSELRSLRDDFRDGDFDEKTYSDTLFRLNGTLGLWWRCVRVPADSHWFKEPDPKMVTECVSFTLPQQFIPKYKEPGNHNGQEDLLRTYLWRCQFLLPLVSLGLVFLGALIALCACLCRSLTPTLGIGVLHLLAGLCTLATVCCFLAGMDLLHRANLPPEGVDRSLGWSLYLALISSPLHMMAAALLLWAARSHRQNYHRMTAYLVA
;
A
#
# COMPACT_ATOMS: atom_id res chain seq x y z
N MET A 1 34.48 25.61 5.68
CA MET A 1 34.19 25.01 4.37
C MET A 1 33.18 23.91 4.60
N VAL A 2 31.91 24.07 4.16
CA VAL A 2 30.95 22.95 4.23
C VAL A 2 31.53 21.84 3.37
N ASP A 3 31.84 20.69 3.98
CA ASP A 3 32.40 19.56 3.23
C ASP A 3 31.40 19.15 2.14
N ASN A 4 31.84 19.16 0.87
CA ASN A 4 31.03 18.80 -0.30
C ASN A 4 30.24 17.48 -0.09
N ARG A 5 30.80 16.57 0.70
CA ARG A 5 30.19 15.30 1.11
C ARG A 5 28.86 15.46 1.86
N TYR A 6 28.74 16.47 2.72
CA TYR A 6 27.52 16.76 3.48
C TYR A 6 26.40 17.26 2.57
N ALA A 7 26.71 18.23 1.72
CA ALA A 7 25.75 18.77 0.76
C ALA A 7 25.24 17.67 -0.19
N THR A 8 26.15 16.84 -0.70
CA THR A 8 25.79 15.68 -1.53
C THR A 8 24.88 14.69 -0.80
N ALA A 9 25.16 14.36 0.47
CA ALA A 9 24.31 13.44 1.25
C ALA A 9 22.89 13.99 1.46
N LEU A 10 22.75 15.30 1.73
CA LEU A 10 21.44 15.94 1.83
C LEU A 10 20.67 15.90 0.51
N VAL A 11 21.34 16.19 -0.61
CA VAL A 11 20.71 16.18 -1.94
C VAL A 11 20.23 14.77 -2.29
N ILE A 12 21.11 13.76 -2.17
CA ILE A 12 20.75 12.36 -2.44
C ILE A 12 19.63 11.91 -1.51
N GLY A 13 19.73 12.20 -0.21
CA GLY A 13 18.68 11.85 0.76
C GLY A 13 17.33 12.49 0.41
N SER A 14 17.32 13.73 -0.05
CA SER A 14 16.10 14.44 -0.47
C SER A 14 15.47 13.84 -1.73
N VAL A 15 16.29 13.49 -2.73
CA VAL A 15 15.81 12.84 -3.97
C VAL A 15 15.24 11.45 -3.67
N LEU A 16 15.94 10.64 -2.86
CA LEU A 16 15.45 9.32 -2.45
C LEU A 16 14.14 9.44 -1.66
N SER A 17 14.06 10.40 -0.75
CA SER A 17 12.84 10.71 0.01
C SER A 17 11.66 11.07 -0.90
N LEU A 18 11.88 11.94 -1.90
CA LEU A 18 10.86 12.33 -2.87
C LEU A 18 10.37 11.12 -3.67
N LEU A 19 11.30 10.34 -4.25
CA LEU A 19 10.97 9.15 -5.04
C LEU A 19 10.18 8.13 -4.20
N ALA A 20 10.62 7.86 -2.97
CA ALA A 20 9.95 6.96 -2.06
C ALA A 20 8.51 7.42 -1.75
N THR A 21 8.32 8.72 -1.52
CA THR A 21 7.01 9.31 -1.23
C THR A 21 6.07 9.17 -2.41
N VAL A 22 6.56 9.42 -3.64
CA VAL A 22 5.78 9.25 -4.87
C VAL A 22 5.39 7.78 -5.04
N TYR A 23 6.34 6.86 -4.89
CA TYR A 23 6.07 5.43 -5.02
C TYR A 23 5.04 4.94 -4.01
N LEU A 24 5.16 5.37 -2.75
CA LEU A 24 4.20 5.02 -1.71
C LEU A 24 2.81 5.62 -2.00
N SER A 25 2.75 6.89 -2.42
CA SER A 25 1.48 7.56 -2.74
C SER A 25 0.77 6.88 -3.92
N VAL A 26 1.51 6.53 -4.97
CA VAL A 26 0.99 5.76 -6.11
C VAL A 26 0.54 4.38 -5.66
N ALA A 27 1.32 3.70 -4.81
CA ALA A 27 0.94 2.40 -4.29
C ALA A 27 -0.39 2.48 -3.52
N VAL A 28 -0.51 3.40 -2.57
CA VAL A 28 -1.74 3.56 -1.77
C VAL A 28 -2.97 3.90 -2.62
N GLY A 29 -2.79 4.72 -3.66
CA GLY A 29 -3.89 5.20 -4.51
C GLY A 29 -4.38 4.22 -5.58
N THR A 30 -3.69 3.10 -5.80
CA THR A 30 -3.97 2.20 -6.93
C THR A 30 -4.61 0.88 -6.51
N GLN A 31 -5.23 0.19 -7.47
CA GLN A 31 -5.99 -1.05 -7.29
C GLN A 31 -5.22 -2.34 -7.60
N HIS A 32 -3.89 -2.26 -7.72
CA HIS A 32 -3.05 -3.34 -8.26
C HIS A 32 -2.02 -3.84 -7.25
N TRP A 33 -2.45 -4.11 -6.01
CA TRP A 33 -1.60 -4.75 -4.99
C TRP A 33 -1.58 -6.26 -5.17
N TYR A 34 -2.72 -6.84 -5.58
CA TYR A 34 -2.88 -8.27 -5.80
C TYR A 34 -3.88 -8.51 -6.93
N GLN A 35 -3.71 -9.61 -7.66
CA GLN A 35 -4.55 -9.95 -8.81
C GLN A 35 -4.93 -11.43 -8.79
N TYR A 36 -6.18 -11.69 -9.13
CA TYR A 36 -6.75 -13.00 -9.38
C TYR A 36 -6.98 -13.16 -10.87
N GLN A 37 -6.54 -14.29 -11.41
CA GLN A 37 -6.78 -14.67 -12.79
C GLN A 37 -7.56 -15.98 -12.78
N SER A 38 -8.87 -15.88 -13.02
CA SER A 38 -9.74 -17.02 -13.25
C SER A 38 -9.54 -17.54 -14.67
N PRO A 39 -9.61 -18.87 -14.90
CA PRO A 39 -9.66 -19.43 -16.23
C PRO A 39 -10.80 -18.78 -17.01
N ALA A 40 -10.61 -18.52 -18.30
CA ALA A 40 -11.68 -18.03 -19.15
C ALA A 40 -12.86 -19.00 -19.01
N ALA A 41 -14.01 -18.50 -18.52
CA ALA A 41 -15.24 -19.26 -18.48
C ALA A 41 -15.57 -19.67 -19.93
N GLY A 42 -15.17 -20.88 -20.31
CA GLY A 42 -15.35 -21.39 -21.64
C GLY A 42 -16.84 -21.38 -21.98
N SER A 43 -17.19 -20.62 -23.01
CA SER A 43 -18.34 -20.78 -23.94
C SER A 43 -19.76 -21.10 -23.45
N ASP A 44 -20.04 -21.31 -22.16
CA ASP A 44 -21.33 -21.83 -21.73
C ASP A 44 -22.29 -20.70 -21.33
N ALA A 45 -23.41 -20.62 -22.06
CA ALA A 45 -24.43 -19.59 -21.93
C ALA A 45 -25.08 -19.53 -20.53
N THR A 46 -25.02 -20.63 -19.76
CA THR A 46 -25.44 -20.73 -18.35
C THR A 46 -24.63 -19.81 -17.43
N ASN A 47 -23.34 -19.61 -17.71
CA ASN A 47 -22.46 -18.77 -16.90
C ASN A 47 -22.81 -17.28 -17.01
N THR A 48 -23.41 -16.82 -18.12
CA THR A 48 -23.63 -15.38 -18.33
C THR A 48 -24.65 -14.75 -17.37
N SER A 49 -25.65 -15.52 -16.92
CA SER A 49 -26.64 -15.05 -15.95
C SER A 49 -26.09 -15.01 -14.52
N GLU A 50 -25.33 -16.04 -14.13
CA GLU A 50 -24.64 -16.11 -12.83
C GLU A 50 -23.52 -15.06 -12.70
N LEU A 51 -22.78 -14.81 -13.78
CA LEU A 51 -21.75 -13.76 -13.80
C LEU A 51 -22.38 -12.35 -13.69
N ARG A 52 -23.58 -12.15 -14.24
CA ARG A 52 -24.33 -10.89 -14.06
C ARG A 52 -24.83 -10.73 -12.63
N SER A 53 -25.39 -11.78 -12.02
CA SER A 53 -25.81 -11.70 -10.62
C SER A 53 -24.63 -11.45 -9.68
N LEU A 54 -23.48 -12.09 -9.92
CA LEU A 54 -22.25 -11.83 -9.15
C LEU A 54 -21.73 -10.39 -9.32
N ARG A 55 -21.90 -9.79 -10.51
CA ARG A 55 -21.56 -8.38 -10.76
C ARG A 55 -22.50 -7.44 -10.00
N ASP A 56 -23.81 -7.71 -10.04
CA ASP A 56 -24.81 -6.88 -9.36
C ASP A 56 -24.62 -6.97 -7.82
N ASP A 57 -24.39 -8.17 -7.28
CA ASP A 57 -24.08 -8.38 -5.86
C ASP A 57 -22.78 -7.69 -5.45
N PHE A 58 -21.77 -7.64 -6.32
CA PHE A 58 -20.52 -6.92 -6.05
C PHE A 58 -20.72 -5.40 -6.01
N ARG A 59 -21.62 -4.86 -6.83
CA ARG A 59 -21.87 -3.42 -6.93
C ARG A 59 -22.82 -2.91 -5.83
N ASP A 60 -23.93 -3.63 -5.65
CA ASP A 60 -25.08 -3.17 -4.85
C ASP A 60 -25.21 -3.94 -3.53
N GLY A 61 -24.45 -5.02 -3.33
CA GLY A 61 -24.50 -5.84 -2.13
C GLY A 61 -23.83 -5.19 -0.91
N ASP A 62 -24.18 -5.70 0.27
CA ASP A 62 -23.49 -5.35 1.51
C ASP A 62 -22.03 -5.79 1.42
N PHE A 63 -21.12 -5.02 2.04
CA PHE A 63 -19.67 -5.24 2.04
C PHE A 63 -19.24 -6.47 2.87
N ASP A 64 -19.88 -7.61 2.61
CA ASP A 64 -19.60 -8.90 3.19
C ASP A 64 -18.32 -9.49 2.61
N GLU A 65 -17.43 -9.95 3.49
CA GLU A 65 -16.12 -10.46 3.11
C GLU A 65 -16.20 -11.65 2.16
N LYS A 66 -17.14 -12.56 2.40
CA LYS A 66 -17.26 -13.76 1.59
C LYS A 66 -17.76 -13.39 0.20
N THR A 67 -18.86 -12.64 0.13
CA THR A 67 -19.49 -12.22 -1.13
C THR A 67 -18.50 -11.51 -2.05
N TYR A 68 -17.77 -10.49 -1.57
CA TYR A 68 -16.82 -9.80 -2.44
C TYR A 68 -15.57 -10.64 -2.74
N SER A 69 -15.14 -11.56 -1.86
CA SER A 69 -13.97 -12.39 -2.13
C SER A 69 -14.26 -13.43 -3.22
N ASP A 70 -15.44 -14.05 -3.17
CA ASP A 70 -15.87 -15.05 -4.15
C ASP A 70 -16.05 -14.42 -5.54
N THR A 71 -16.61 -13.21 -5.62
CA THR A 71 -16.73 -12.47 -6.89
C THR A 71 -15.36 -12.13 -7.47
N LEU A 72 -14.39 -11.70 -6.66
CA LEU A 72 -13.02 -11.43 -7.12
C LEU A 72 -12.30 -12.68 -7.64
N PHE A 73 -12.51 -13.83 -7.01
CA PHE A 73 -11.91 -15.09 -7.46
C PHE A 73 -12.49 -15.55 -8.80
N ARG A 74 -13.77 -15.28 -9.06
CA ARG A 74 -14.49 -15.73 -10.25
C ARG A 74 -14.45 -14.75 -11.44
N LEU A 75 -14.27 -13.45 -11.18
CA LEU A 75 -14.37 -12.38 -12.18
C LEU A 75 -13.04 -11.63 -12.41
N ASN A 76 -11.90 -12.34 -12.43
CA ASN A 76 -10.57 -11.74 -12.64
C ASN A 76 -10.33 -10.48 -11.78
N GLY A 77 -10.42 -10.64 -10.46
CA GLY A 77 -10.39 -9.54 -9.52
C GLY A 77 -9.01 -8.90 -9.30
N THR A 78 -8.98 -7.59 -9.07
CA THR A 78 -7.80 -6.86 -8.59
C THR A 78 -8.07 -6.18 -7.25
N LEU A 79 -7.10 -6.24 -6.36
CA LEU A 79 -7.16 -5.69 -5.01
C LEU A 79 -6.23 -4.48 -4.89
N GLY A 80 -6.73 -3.35 -4.40
CA GLY A 80 -5.94 -2.24 -3.84
C GLY A 80 -5.97 -2.23 -2.31
N LEU A 81 -5.58 -1.11 -1.70
CA LEU A 81 -5.89 -0.87 -0.28
C LEU A 81 -7.35 -0.44 -0.10
N TRP A 82 -7.81 0.48 -0.94
CA TRP A 82 -9.14 1.10 -0.86
C TRP A 82 -10.14 0.57 -1.88
N TRP A 83 -9.64 -0.11 -2.92
CA TRP A 83 -10.42 -0.46 -4.10
C TRP A 83 -10.46 -1.98 -4.27
N ARG A 84 -11.61 -2.46 -4.75
CA ARG A 84 -11.77 -3.81 -5.29
C ARG A 84 -12.29 -3.63 -6.68
N CYS A 85 -11.72 -4.34 -7.63
CA CYS A 85 -12.21 -4.29 -8.99
C CYS A 85 -12.35 -5.68 -9.57
N VAL A 86 -13.30 -5.84 -10.48
CA VAL A 86 -13.54 -7.06 -11.25
C VAL A 86 -13.55 -6.71 -12.73
N ARG A 87 -13.22 -7.67 -13.58
CA ARG A 87 -13.30 -7.52 -15.02
C ARG A 87 -14.52 -8.25 -15.54
N VAL A 88 -15.47 -7.47 -16.06
CA VAL A 88 -16.79 -7.95 -16.52
C VAL A 88 -17.01 -7.56 -17.98
N PRO A 89 -17.81 -8.31 -18.75
CA PRO A 89 -18.16 -7.89 -20.10
C PRO A 89 -18.98 -6.58 -20.06
N ALA A 90 -18.69 -5.64 -20.95
CA ALA A 90 -19.51 -4.46 -21.16
C ALA A 90 -20.95 -4.88 -21.48
N ASP A 91 -21.93 -4.10 -21.02
CA ASP A 91 -23.34 -4.38 -21.27
C ASP A 91 -23.62 -4.45 -22.77
N SER A 92 -23.75 -5.66 -23.30
CA SER A 92 -24.17 -5.90 -24.67
C SER A 92 -25.69 -5.95 -24.73
N HIS A 93 -26.28 -5.01 -25.45
CA HIS A 93 -27.68 -5.06 -25.85
C HIS A 93 -27.96 -6.40 -26.51
N TRP A 94 -28.86 -7.21 -25.92
CA TRP A 94 -29.60 -8.41 -26.41
C TRP A 94 -28.93 -9.46 -27.33
N PHE A 95 -27.74 -9.21 -27.86
CA PHE A 95 -27.05 -9.97 -28.88
C PHE A 95 -25.63 -10.23 -28.39
N LYS A 96 -25.22 -11.50 -28.48
CA LYS A 96 -23.93 -11.97 -28.01
C LYS A 96 -22.87 -11.54 -29.02
N GLU A 97 -22.13 -10.48 -28.73
CA GLU A 97 -20.95 -10.13 -29.51
C GLU A 97 -19.93 -11.27 -29.44
N PRO A 98 -19.31 -11.65 -30.57
CA PRO A 98 -18.31 -12.73 -30.61
C PRO A 98 -17.04 -12.38 -29.83
N ASP A 99 -16.80 -11.10 -29.53
CA ASP A 99 -15.71 -10.62 -28.67
C ASP A 99 -16.22 -9.50 -27.75
N PRO A 100 -16.81 -9.84 -26.58
CA PRO A 100 -17.38 -8.84 -25.69
C PRO A 100 -16.26 -8.00 -25.08
N LYS A 101 -16.35 -6.67 -25.27
CA LYS A 101 -15.39 -5.73 -24.69
C LYS A 101 -15.42 -5.83 -23.16
N MET A 102 -14.36 -6.36 -22.56
CA MET A 102 -14.25 -6.43 -21.10
C MET A 102 -13.96 -5.05 -20.50
N VAL A 103 -14.69 -4.68 -19.45
CA VAL A 103 -14.57 -3.43 -18.70
C VAL A 103 -14.22 -3.74 -17.25
N THR A 104 -13.42 -2.88 -16.64
CA THR A 104 -13.09 -2.97 -15.22
C THR A 104 -14.10 -2.17 -14.42
N GLU A 105 -14.79 -2.82 -13.51
CA GLU A 105 -15.68 -2.17 -12.54
C GLU A 105 -15.04 -2.19 -11.16
N CYS A 106 -15.08 -1.07 -10.46
CA CYS A 106 -14.43 -0.89 -9.18
C CYS A 106 -15.40 -0.36 -8.13
N VAL A 107 -15.32 -0.92 -6.93
CA VAL A 107 -15.97 -0.40 -5.73
C VAL A 107 -14.91 0.08 -4.74
N SER A 108 -15.21 1.18 -4.06
CA SER A 108 -14.33 1.79 -3.07
C SER A 108 -14.86 1.53 -1.66
N PHE A 109 -13.96 1.23 -0.74
CA PHE A 109 -14.27 1.15 0.68
C PHE A 109 -14.15 2.51 1.35
N THR A 110 -15.17 2.87 2.12
CA THR A 110 -15.13 3.98 3.05
C THR A 110 -14.28 3.64 4.28
N LEU A 111 -13.85 4.68 5.02
CA LEU A 111 -13.04 4.49 6.22
C LEU A 111 -13.73 3.58 7.26
N PRO A 112 -15.02 3.76 7.61
CA PRO A 112 -15.69 2.86 8.55
C PRO A 112 -15.70 1.39 8.10
N GLN A 113 -15.86 1.16 6.79
CA GLN A 113 -15.87 -0.20 6.24
C GLN A 113 -14.50 -0.90 6.34
N GLN A 114 -13.41 -0.14 6.27
CA GLN A 114 -12.05 -0.68 6.48
C GLN A 114 -11.81 -1.17 7.92
N PHE A 115 -12.63 -0.72 8.89
CA PHE A 115 -12.54 -1.14 10.28
C PHE A 115 -13.46 -2.30 10.65
N ILE A 116 -14.29 -2.80 9.72
CA ILE A 116 -15.17 -3.95 9.96
C ILE A 116 -14.32 -5.16 10.39
N PRO A 117 -14.69 -5.84 11.49
CA PRO A 117 -13.96 -7.00 11.99
C PRO A 117 -13.99 -8.16 10.97
N LYS A 118 -12.94 -8.97 11.02
CA LYS A 118 -12.80 -10.20 10.22
C LYS A 118 -13.11 -11.39 11.11
N TYR A 119 -13.84 -12.38 10.60
CA TYR A 119 -14.34 -13.54 11.35
C TYR A 119 -13.63 -14.83 10.95
N LYS A 120 -13.52 -15.84 11.82
CA LYS A 120 -12.85 -17.10 11.45
C LYS A 120 -13.41 -17.74 10.19
N GLU A 121 -14.72 -17.66 10.03
CA GLU A 121 -15.43 -18.01 8.80
C GLU A 121 -15.80 -16.71 8.08
N PRO A 122 -15.24 -16.46 6.87
CA PRO A 122 -15.56 -15.26 6.10
C PRO A 122 -17.07 -15.10 5.90
N GLY A 123 -17.56 -13.90 6.20
CA GLY A 123 -18.97 -13.50 6.11
C GLY A 123 -19.91 -14.00 7.22
N ASN A 124 -19.43 -14.82 8.15
CA ASN A 124 -20.21 -15.23 9.31
C ASN A 124 -20.13 -14.20 10.45
N HIS A 125 -21.02 -13.20 10.41
CA HIS A 125 -21.08 -12.10 11.39
C HIS A 125 -21.44 -12.56 12.83
N ASN A 126 -22.05 -13.74 12.97
CA ASN A 126 -22.37 -14.35 14.25
C ASN A 126 -21.23 -15.25 14.77
N GLY A 127 -20.19 -15.44 13.97
CA GLY A 127 -19.05 -16.29 14.29
C GLY A 127 -18.05 -15.62 15.23
N GLN A 128 -17.00 -16.37 15.58
CA GLN A 128 -15.90 -15.83 16.37
C GLN A 128 -15.03 -14.90 15.51
N GLU A 129 -14.70 -13.72 16.05
CA GLU A 129 -13.74 -12.80 15.42
C GLU A 129 -12.35 -13.41 15.31
N ASP A 130 -11.72 -13.19 14.16
CA ASP A 130 -10.30 -13.42 13.91
C ASP A 130 -9.54 -12.13 14.16
N LEU A 131 -9.08 -11.97 15.41
CA LEU A 131 -8.37 -10.77 15.86
C LEU A 131 -7.09 -10.53 15.05
N LEU A 132 -6.31 -11.57 14.77
CA LEU A 132 -5.06 -11.44 14.05
C LEU A 132 -5.31 -10.88 12.65
N ARG A 133 -6.25 -11.48 11.91
CA ARG A 133 -6.62 -11.03 10.57
C ARG A 133 -7.20 -9.62 10.61
N THR A 134 -8.07 -9.33 11.58
CA THR A 134 -8.64 -7.98 11.77
C THR A 134 -7.56 -6.92 11.94
N TYR A 135 -6.56 -7.13 12.79
CA TYR A 135 -5.50 -6.15 13.00
C TYR A 135 -4.54 -6.05 11.82
N LEU A 136 -4.19 -7.15 11.16
CA LEU A 136 -3.38 -7.11 9.92
C LEU A 136 -4.05 -6.27 8.84
N TRP A 137 -5.36 -6.47 8.64
CA TRP A 137 -6.17 -5.72 7.69
C TRP A 137 -6.30 -4.23 8.05
N ARG A 138 -6.35 -3.89 9.35
CA ARG A 138 -6.32 -2.48 9.77
C ARG A 138 -4.96 -1.84 9.57
N CYS A 139 -3.89 -2.55 9.94
CA CYS A 139 -2.52 -2.08 9.79
C CYS A 139 -2.15 -1.82 8.33
N GLN A 140 -2.64 -2.63 7.38
CA GLN A 140 -2.28 -2.49 5.96
C GLN A 140 -2.71 -1.14 5.34
N PHE A 141 -3.75 -0.46 5.86
CA PHE A 141 -4.15 0.86 5.35
C PHE A 141 -3.77 1.99 6.30
N LEU A 142 -3.64 1.74 7.61
CA LEU A 142 -3.23 2.77 8.58
C LEU A 142 -1.73 3.07 8.53
N LEU A 143 -0.88 2.05 8.50
CA LEU A 143 0.58 2.22 8.47
C LEU A 143 1.10 3.02 7.27
N PRO A 144 0.60 2.87 6.03
CA PRO A 144 1.07 3.72 4.94
C PRO A 144 0.60 5.18 5.08
N LEU A 145 -0.56 5.45 5.69
CA LEU A 145 -0.98 6.81 6.02
C LEU A 145 -0.11 7.44 7.10
N VAL A 146 0.25 6.67 8.14
CA VAL A 146 1.22 7.10 9.17
C VAL A 146 2.57 7.40 8.52
N SER A 147 3.05 6.53 7.62
CA SER A 147 4.29 6.74 6.86
C SER A 147 4.28 8.05 6.06
N LEU A 148 3.22 8.29 5.28
CA LEU A 148 3.05 9.55 4.52
C LEU A 148 2.99 10.77 5.45
N GLY A 149 2.30 10.66 6.59
CA GLY A 149 2.23 11.71 7.60
C GLY A 149 3.59 12.05 8.22
N LEU A 150 4.40 11.03 8.54
CA LEU A 150 5.76 11.20 9.08
C LEU A 150 6.68 11.89 8.07
N VAL A 151 6.59 11.51 6.79
CA VAL A 151 7.38 12.13 5.71
C VAL A 151 6.95 13.57 5.48
N PHE A 152 5.65 13.84 5.46
CA PHE A 152 5.13 15.19 5.35
C PHE A 152 5.59 16.10 6.50
N LEU A 153 5.52 15.59 7.74
CA LEU A 153 6.06 16.31 8.90
C LEU A 153 7.57 16.55 8.75
N GLY A 154 8.34 15.56 8.31
CA GLY A 154 9.76 15.70 8.03
C GLY A 154 10.05 16.78 6.98
N ALA A 155 9.24 16.86 5.92
CA ALA A 155 9.35 17.89 4.88
C ALA A 155 9.04 19.30 5.41
N LEU A 156 8.02 19.45 6.27
CA LEU A 156 7.71 20.72 6.92
C LEU A 156 8.87 21.19 7.81
N ILE A 157 9.42 20.29 8.62
CA ILE A 157 10.57 20.58 9.47
C ILE A 157 11.78 20.97 8.60
N ALA A 158 12.02 20.28 7.49
CA ALA A 158 13.09 20.61 6.55
C ALA A 158 12.90 22.00 5.92
N LEU A 159 11.68 22.36 5.52
CA LEU A 159 11.38 23.68 4.97
C LEU A 159 11.63 24.78 6.01
N CYS A 160 11.16 24.61 7.24
CA CYS A 160 11.44 25.55 8.35
C CYS A 160 12.94 25.65 8.62
N ALA A 161 13.67 24.53 8.60
CA ALA A 161 15.11 24.49 8.79
C ALA A 161 15.85 25.30 7.72
N CYS A 162 15.44 25.16 6.45
CA CYS A 162 15.97 25.93 5.33
C CYS A 162 15.72 27.43 5.48
N LEU A 163 14.50 27.82 5.87
CA LEU A 163 14.14 29.24 6.11
C LEU A 163 14.96 29.83 7.27
N CYS A 164 15.16 29.07 8.34
CA CYS A 164 15.96 29.47 9.51
C CYS A 164 17.47 29.26 9.33
N ARG A 165 17.93 28.77 8.16
CA ARG A 165 19.33 28.40 7.88
C ARG A 165 19.97 27.52 8.96
N SER A 166 19.18 26.61 9.54
CA SER A 166 19.60 25.75 10.65
C SER A 166 19.68 24.29 10.20
N LEU A 167 20.79 23.63 10.52
CA LEU A 167 21.01 22.21 10.22
C LEU A 167 20.74 21.31 11.44
N THR A 168 20.31 21.90 12.56
CA THR A 168 20.02 21.16 13.79
C THR A 168 18.89 20.12 13.67
N PRO A 169 17.81 20.31 12.89
CA PRO A 169 16.71 19.33 12.88
C PRO A 169 16.97 18.13 11.95
N THR A 170 18.09 18.08 11.22
CA THR A 170 18.40 17.01 10.26
C THR A 170 18.39 15.62 10.91
N LEU A 171 18.80 15.49 12.18
CA LEU A 171 18.73 14.22 12.91
C LEU A 171 17.28 13.76 13.09
N GLY A 172 16.38 14.67 13.50
CA GLY A 172 14.96 14.37 13.68
C GLY A 172 14.29 13.97 12.36
N ILE A 173 14.59 14.68 11.27
CA ILE A 173 14.09 14.35 9.93
C ILE A 173 14.55 12.94 9.51
N GLY A 174 15.81 12.59 9.80
CA GLY A 174 16.33 11.24 9.55
C GLY A 174 15.57 10.15 10.33
N VAL A 175 15.24 10.38 11.61
CA VAL A 175 14.44 9.45 12.42
C VAL A 175 13.02 9.31 11.86
N LEU A 176 12.38 10.41 11.46
CA LEU A 176 11.05 10.37 10.84
C LEU A 176 11.04 9.52 9.56
N HIS A 177 12.07 9.65 8.70
CA HIS A 177 12.21 8.81 7.51
C HIS A 177 12.45 7.34 7.83
N LEU A 178 13.21 7.02 8.88
CA LEU A 178 13.42 5.64 9.30
C LEU A 178 12.10 5.00 9.74
N LEU A 179 11.32 5.70 10.57
CA LEU A 179 10.02 5.24 11.03
C LEU A 179 9.03 5.10 9.87
N ALA A 180 9.03 6.04 8.92
CA ALA A 180 8.23 5.94 7.70
C ALA A 180 8.57 4.67 6.89
N GLY A 181 9.85 4.40 6.67
CA GLY A 181 10.30 3.18 5.97
C GLY A 181 9.84 1.90 6.69
N LEU A 182 9.94 1.86 8.02
CA LEU A 182 9.46 0.73 8.83
C LEU A 182 7.95 0.55 8.75
N CYS A 183 7.17 1.64 8.83
CA CYS A 183 5.72 1.59 8.66
C CYS A 183 5.34 1.07 7.28
N THR A 184 6.01 1.50 6.22
CA THR A 184 5.78 1.02 4.86
C THR A 184 6.14 -0.46 4.70
N LEU A 185 7.25 -0.92 5.29
CA LEU A 185 7.60 -2.35 5.28
C LEU A 185 6.55 -3.19 6.01
N ALA A 186 6.17 -2.74 7.22
CA ALA A 186 5.16 -3.40 8.02
C ALA A 186 3.81 -3.44 7.29
N THR A 187 3.46 -2.41 6.51
CA THR A 187 2.28 -2.39 5.63
C THR A 187 2.28 -3.57 4.66
N VAL A 188 3.38 -3.75 3.92
CA VAL A 188 3.53 -4.82 2.93
C VAL A 188 3.47 -6.19 3.62
N CYS A 189 4.14 -6.35 4.76
CA CYS A 189 4.07 -7.59 5.55
C CYS A 189 2.65 -7.87 6.05
N CYS A 190 1.94 -6.86 6.57
CA CYS A 190 0.57 -7.01 7.04
C CYS A 190 -0.38 -7.40 5.91
N PHE A 191 -0.22 -6.78 4.73
CA PHE A 191 -1.00 -7.11 3.55
C PHE A 191 -0.76 -8.56 3.12
N LEU A 192 0.51 -8.97 2.95
CA LEU A 192 0.84 -10.34 2.52
C LEU A 192 0.37 -11.40 3.52
N ALA A 193 0.57 -11.17 4.82
CA ALA A 193 0.10 -12.08 5.86
C ALA A 193 -1.44 -12.11 5.93
N GLY A 194 -2.11 -10.97 5.79
CA GLY A 194 -3.57 -10.87 5.75
C GLY A 194 -4.16 -11.61 4.55
N MET A 195 -3.51 -11.53 3.39
CA MET A 195 -3.87 -12.29 2.20
C MET A 195 -3.64 -13.79 2.39
N ASP A 196 -2.51 -14.22 2.95
CA ASP A 196 -2.25 -15.64 3.22
C ASP A 196 -3.32 -16.24 4.15
N LEU A 197 -3.68 -15.53 5.23
CA LEU A 197 -4.75 -15.95 6.13
C LEU A 197 -6.11 -15.99 5.44
N LEU A 198 -6.43 -15.01 4.59
CA LEU A 198 -7.68 -15.02 3.81
C LEU A 198 -7.77 -16.27 2.94
N HIS A 199 -6.70 -16.63 2.21
CA HIS A 199 -6.72 -17.81 1.34
C HIS A 199 -6.76 -19.15 2.09
N ARG A 200 -6.31 -19.18 3.35
CA ARG A 200 -6.49 -20.35 4.22
C ARG A 200 -7.91 -20.47 4.74
N ALA A 201 -8.59 -19.35 4.97
CA ALA A 201 -9.96 -19.30 5.47
C ALA A 201 -11.01 -19.47 4.35
N ASN A 202 -10.76 -18.90 3.16
CA ASN A 202 -11.57 -19.07 1.96
C ASN A 202 -10.68 -19.62 0.84
N LEU A 203 -10.75 -20.93 0.60
CA LEU A 203 -9.96 -21.55 -0.46
C LEU A 203 -10.45 -21.05 -1.82
N PRO A 204 -9.57 -20.47 -2.66
CA PRO A 204 -9.95 -20.07 -4.00
C PRO A 204 -10.35 -21.31 -4.82
N PRO A 205 -11.29 -21.18 -5.78
CA PRO A 205 -11.67 -22.26 -6.69
C PRO A 205 -10.46 -22.82 -7.46
N GLU A 206 -10.55 -24.09 -7.87
CA GLU A 206 -9.51 -24.72 -8.68
C GLU A 206 -9.30 -23.94 -10.00
N GLY A 207 -8.03 -23.74 -10.36
CA GLY A 207 -7.63 -23.03 -11.57
C GLY A 207 -7.52 -21.50 -11.44
N VAL A 208 -7.82 -20.89 -10.28
CA VAL A 208 -7.58 -19.45 -10.07
C VAL A 208 -6.10 -19.19 -9.79
N ASP A 209 -5.44 -18.52 -10.72
CA ASP A 209 -4.07 -18.06 -10.59
C ASP A 209 -4.00 -16.78 -9.75
N ARG A 210 -2.96 -16.69 -8.92
CA ARG A 210 -2.75 -15.62 -7.95
C ARG A 210 -1.41 -14.95 -8.20
N SER A 211 -1.42 -13.63 -8.37
CA SER A 211 -0.20 -12.86 -8.63
C SER A 211 -0.16 -11.56 -7.82
N LEU A 212 1.06 -11.15 -7.47
CA LEU A 212 1.31 -9.86 -6.84
C LEU A 212 1.23 -8.76 -7.90
N GLY A 213 0.57 -7.66 -7.56
CA GLY A 213 0.44 -6.54 -8.48
C GLY A 213 1.62 -5.56 -8.39
N TRP A 214 1.82 -4.78 -9.46
CA TRP A 214 2.94 -3.84 -9.59
C TRP A 214 3.00 -2.79 -8.47
N SER A 215 1.86 -2.35 -7.95
CA SER A 215 1.81 -1.31 -6.93
C SER A 215 2.30 -1.80 -5.56
N LEU A 216 2.18 -3.09 -5.27
CA LEU A 216 2.79 -3.71 -4.09
C LEU A 216 4.31 -3.63 -4.16
N TYR A 217 4.90 -3.86 -5.34
CA TYR A 217 6.34 -3.71 -5.53
C TYR A 217 6.80 -2.26 -5.34
N LEU A 218 6.00 -1.26 -5.75
CA LEU A 218 6.31 0.15 -5.48
C LEU A 218 6.32 0.44 -3.97
N ALA A 219 5.33 -0.06 -3.23
CA ALA A 219 5.33 0.04 -1.77
C ALA A 219 6.57 -0.63 -1.17
N LEU A 220 6.91 -1.85 -1.63
CA LEU A 220 8.07 -2.60 -1.17
C LEU A 220 9.39 -1.86 -1.45
N ILE A 221 9.54 -1.22 -2.62
CA ILE A 221 10.73 -0.45 -3.01
C ILE A 221 10.79 0.89 -2.27
N SER A 222 9.65 1.51 -1.95
CA SER A 222 9.63 2.79 -1.23
C SER A 222 10.20 2.69 0.19
N SER A 223 10.03 1.55 0.85
CA SER A 223 10.59 1.30 2.19
C SER A 223 12.11 1.45 2.28
N PRO A 224 12.94 0.68 1.52
CA PRO A 224 14.39 0.83 1.56
C PRO A 224 14.84 2.21 1.08
N LEU A 225 14.13 2.86 0.15
CA LEU A 225 14.45 4.23 -0.27
C LEU A 225 14.29 5.23 0.89
N HIS A 226 13.21 5.14 1.68
CA HIS A 226 13.06 5.94 2.90
C HIS A 226 14.15 5.62 3.95
N MET A 227 14.51 4.35 4.14
CA MET A 227 15.57 3.96 5.08
C MET A 227 16.96 4.44 4.62
N MET A 228 17.24 4.42 3.32
CA MET A 228 18.47 4.98 2.76
C MET A 228 18.53 6.50 2.92
N ALA A 229 17.42 7.20 2.65
CA ALA A 229 17.31 8.63 2.93
C ALA A 229 17.56 8.93 4.41
N ALA A 230 16.96 8.15 5.32
CA ALA A 230 17.18 8.25 6.74
C ALA A 230 18.66 8.06 7.12
N ALA A 231 19.30 7.02 6.60
CA ALA A 231 20.71 6.74 6.88
C ALA A 231 21.62 7.90 6.45
N LEU A 232 21.40 8.45 5.26
CA LEU A 232 22.16 9.61 4.76
C LEU A 232 21.95 10.86 5.61
N LEU A 233 20.71 11.15 6.01
CA LEU A 233 20.39 12.31 6.85
C LEU A 233 20.96 12.17 8.27
N LEU A 234 20.85 10.98 8.87
CA LEU A 234 21.44 10.69 10.19
C LEU A 234 22.96 10.78 10.16
N TRP A 235 23.59 10.23 9.11
CA TRP A 235 25.03 10.34 8.91
C TRP A 235 25.45 11.81 8.75
N ALA A 236 24.75 12.57 7.91
CA ALA A 236 25.02 13.99 7.69
C ALA A 236 24.91 14.78 9.00
N ALA A 237 23.86 14.56 9.80
CA ALA A 237 23.66 15.22 11.07
C ALA A 237 24.76 14.89 12.10
N ARG A 238 25.16 13.62 12.20
CA ARG A 238 26.24 13.20 13.13
C ARG A 238 27.60 13.74 12.71
N SER A 239 27.91 13.69 11.41
CA SER A 239 29.17 14.20 10.85
C SER A 239 29.32 15.70 11.11
N HIS A 240 28.25 16.48 10.87
CA HIS A 240 28.24 17.92 11.16
C HIS A 240 28.51 18.21 12.65
N ARG A 241 27.87 17.48 13.57
CA ARG A 241 28.06 17.66 15.01
C ARG A 241 29.49 17.35 15.46
N GLN A 242 30.10 16.28 14.93
CA GLN A 242 31.48 15.89 15.27
C GLN A 242 32.49 16.94 14.77
N ASN A 243 32.31 17.46 13.55
CA ASN A 243 33.16 18.51 13.01
C ASN A 243 33.03 19.82 13.78
N TYR A 244 31.80 20.20 14.16
CA TYR A 244 31.57 21.40 14.97
C TYR A 244 32.25 21.31 16.34
N HIS A 245 32.08 20.19 17.06
CA HIS A 245 32.73 20.00 18.36
C HIS A 245 34.27 20.02 18.25
N ARG A 246 34.85 19.42 17.22
CA ARG A 246 36.30 19.47 16.97
C ARG A 246 36.78 20.90 16.74
N MET A 247 36.10 21.69 15.90
CA MET A 247 36.48 23.08 15.65
C MET A 247 36.40 23.94 16.92
N THR A 248 35.37 23.76 17.76
CA THR A 248 35.31 24.46 19.06
C THR A 248 36.43 24.03 20.01
N ALA A 249 36.84 22.77 20.02
CA ALA A 249 37.94 22.30 20.87
C ALA A 249 39.29 22.92 20.47
N TYR A 250 39.52 23.16 19.17
CA TYR A 250 40.73 23.83 18.67
C TYR A 250 40.75 25.35 18.91
N LEU A 251 39.61 25.98 19.16
CA LEU A 251 39.53 27.42 19.45
C LEU A 251 39.68 27.75 20.94
N VAL A 252 39.59 26.75 21.81
CA VAL A 252 39.70 26.88 23.27
C VAL A 252 41.08 26.45 23.79
N ALA A 253 41.88 25.74 22.98
CA ALA A 253 43.26 25.35 23.26
C ALA A 253 44.26 26.36 22.66
#